data_AF-A0A2G9N6S7-F1
#
_entry.id   AF-A0A2G9N6S7-F1
#
_cell.length_a   1.000
_cell.length_b   1.000
_cell.length_c   1.000
_cell.angle_alpha   90.00
_cell.angle_beta   90.00
_cell.angle_gamma   90.00
#
_symmetry.space_group_name_H-M   'P 1'
#
loop_
_entity.id
_entity.type
_entity.pdbx_description
1 polymer ?
#
loop_
_entity_poly.entity_id
_entity_poly.type
_entity_poly.pdbx_seq_one_letter_code
_entity_poly.pdbx_strand_id
1 'polypeptide(L)'
;MTTEPKLTIELVPSTVWYSSMYQYYKKTNNPKKWSEIKEALFAKEGYKCWTCGKETRRLEAHEFWGYDDINHIQKLEAIHHLCGLCHKIKHIGLWLHTEDGARMLQKERLTKEDVVGHFCNVNSCPKEDFHKHENEAFKVWNERSGHQWKQDFGGYKA
;
A
#
# COMPACT_ATOMS: atom_id res chain seq x y z
N MET A 1 4.92 25.57 -4.79
CA MET A 1 5.61 24.65 -3.86
C MET A 1 4.79 23.39 -3.84
N THR A 2 5.20 22.35 -4.57
CA THR A 2 4.51 21.05 -4.56
C THR A 2 4.96 20.32 -3.30
N THR A 3 4.18 20.44 -2.24
CA THR A 3 4.32 19.57 -1.06
C THR A 3 4.08 18.14 -1.49
N GLU A 4 4.93 17.21 -1.07
CA GLU A 4 4.73 15.78 -1.37
C GLU A 4 3.33 15.32 -0.92
N PRO A 5 2.62 14.53 -1.75
CA PRO A 5 1.30 14.05 -1.40
C PRO A 5 1.36 13.14 -0.17
N LYS A 6 0.47 13.40 0.80
CA LYS A 6 0.36 12.63 2.04
C LYS A 6 -0.01 11.17 1.78
N LEU A 7 -0.93 10.94 0.85
CA LEU A 7 -1.36 9.63 0.38
C LEU A 7 -0.89 9.43 -1.06
N THR A 8 -0.04 8.43 -1.26
CA THR A 8 0.56 8.08 -2.54
C THR A 8 0.02 6.76 -3.07
N ILE A 9 0.01 6.61 -4.39
CA ILE A 9 -0.15 5.32 -5.07
C ILE A 9 1.18 4.55 -4.98
N GLU A 10 1.15 3.27 -4.61
CA GLU A 10 2.33 2.42 -4.41
C GLU A 10 2.20 1.09 -5.15
N LEU A 11 2.57 1.09 -6.43
CA LEU A 11 2.61 -0.12 -7.23
C LEU A 11 3.91 -0.89 -6.98
N VAL A 12 3.77 -2.15 -6.55
CA VAL A 12 4.90 -3.06 -6.32
C VAL A 12 5.37 -3.65 -7.66
N PRO A 13 6.69 -3.69 -7.95
CA PRO A 13 7.20 -4.30 -9.19
C PRO A 13 6.71 -5.73 -9.37
N SER A 14 6.36 -6.11 -10.60
CA SER A 14 5.69 -7.38 -10.88
C SER A 14 6.50 -8.61 -10.43
N THR A 15 7.83 -8.54 -10.45
CA THR A 15 8.74 -9.64 -10.09
C THR A 15 8.77 -9.96 -8.59
N VAL A 16 8.30 -9.05 -7.74
CA VAL A 16 8.18 -9.24 -6.28
C VAL A 16 6.74 -9.16 -5.80
N TRP A 17 5.79 -9.13 -6.74
CA TRP A 17 4.37 -9.25 -6.44
C TRP A 17 4.13 -10.59 -5.71
N TYR A 18 3.31 -10.56 -4.66
CA TYR A 18 2.92 -11.70 -3.83
C TYR A 18 3.97 -12.21 -2.85
N SER A 19 4.95 -11.39 -2.48
CA SER A 19 5.92 -11.74 -1.43
C SER A 19 5.79 -10.79 -0.23
N SER A 20 4.71 -10.94 0.53
CA SER A 20 4.45 -10.14 1.74
C SER A 20 5.03 -10.78 3.01
N MET A 21 5.17 -9.98 4.06
CA MET A 21 5.57 -10.39 5.40
C MET A 21 4.67 -11.49 5.96
N TYR A 22 3.35 -11.37 5.74
CA TYR A 22 2.40 -12.41 6.15
C TYR A 22 2.72 -13.75 5.48
N GLN A 23 3.04 -13.75 4.19
CA GLN A 23 3.42 -14.96 3.48
C GLN A 23 4.77 -15.51 3.94
N TYR A 24 5.74 -14.63 4.23
CA TYR A 24 7.01 -15.03 4.82
C TYR A 24 6.79 -15.78 6.14
N TYR A 25 6.05 -15.20 7.08
CA TYR A 25 5.76 -15.87 8.36
C TYR A 25 4.96 -17.15 8.23
N LYS A 26 4.03 -17.22 7.27
CA LYS A 26 3.32 -18.46 6.97
C LYS A 26 4.30 -19.55 6.48
N LYS A 27 5.23 -19.20 5.59
CA LYS A 27 6.25 -20.12 5.06
C LYS A 27 7.24 -20.58 6.13
N THR A 28 7.61 -19.71 7.07
CA THR A 28 8.50 -20.05 8.20
C THR A 28 7.76 -20.66 9.39
N ASN A 29 6.51 -21.10 9.22
CA ASN A 29 5.66 -21.69 10.26
C ASN A 29 5.53 -20.85 11.54
N ASN A 30 5.45 -19.52 11.39
CA ASN A 30 5.28 -18.58 12.50
C ASN A 30 4.16 -17.55 12.24
N PRO A 31 2.92 -17.98 11.98
CA PRO A 31 1.81 -17.06 11.69
C PRO A 31 1.48 -16.12 12.85
N LYS A 32 1.88 -16.46 14.09
CA LYS A 32 1.63 -15.67 15.30
C LYS A 32 2.36 -14.33 15.26
N LYS A 33 3.58 -14.27 14.70
CA LYS A 33 4.34 -13.01 14.55
C LYS A 33 3.56 -11.94 13.81
N TRP A 34 2.78 -12.31 12.80
CA TRP A 34 1.92 -11.34 12.10
C TRP A 34 0.81 -10.77 13.00
N SER A 35 0.24 -11.58 13.90
CA SER A 35 -0.74 -11.09 14.88
C SER A 35 -0.07 -10.15 15.88
N GLU A 36 1.11 -10.52 16.39
CA GLU A 36 1.88 -9.73 17.35
C GLU A 36 2.26 -8.36 16.78
N ILE A 37 2.67 -8.29 15.50
CA ILE A 37 2.92 -7.01 14.81
C ILE A 37 1.66 -6.15 14.78
N LYS A 38 0.52 -6.72 14.37
CA LYS A 38 -0.74 -5.95 14.31
C LYS A 38 -1.16 -5.47 15.70
N GLU A 39 -1.07 -6.32 16.72
CA GLU A 39 -1.42 -5.95 18.09
C GLU A 39 -0.51 -4.83 18.62
N ALA A 40 0.80 -4.93 18.39
CA ALA A 40 1.76 -3.89 18.74
C ALA A 40 1.46 -2.56 18.03
N LEU A 41 1.08 -2.62 16.74
CA LEU A 41 0.69 -1.43 15.99
C LEU A 41 -0.60 -0.80 16.54
N PHE A 42 -1.62 -1.60 16.89
CA PHE A 42 -2.83 -1.05 17.54
C PHE A 42 -2.53 -0.42 18.90
N ALA A 43 -1.64 -1.02 19.69
CA ALA A 43 -1.23 -0.46 20.98
C ALA A 43 -0.47 0.87 20.82
N LYS A 44 0.37 0.98 19.77
CA LYS A 44 1.20 2.15 19.49
C LYS A 44 0.46 3.28 18.78
N GLU A 45 -0.35 2.97 17.78
CA GLU A 45 -0.98 3.93 16.84
C GLU A 45 -2.47 4.15 17.14
N GLY A 46 -3.05 3.29 17.98
CA GLY A 46 -4.49 3.26 18.22
C GLY A 46 -5.28 2.76 17.00
N TYR A 47 -6.56 3.09 16.98
CA TYR A 47 -7.47 2.74 15.90
C TYR A 47 -7.58 3.86 14.86
N LYS A 48 -6.43 4.41 14.43
CA LYS A 48 -6.36 5.51 13.45
C LYS A 48 -5.56 5.09 12.23
N CYS A 49 -6.03 5.49 11.04
CA CYS A 49 -5.26 5.33 9.82
C CYS A 49 -3.97 6.17 9.89
N TRP A 50 -2.81 5.55 9.70
CA TRP A 50 -1.51 6.22 9.72
C TRP A 50 -1.42 7.35 8.69
N THR A 51 -2.00 7.17 7.50
CA THR A 51 -1.94 8.17 6.43
C THR A 51 -2.98 9.26 6.59
N CYS A 52 -4.28 8.95 6.63
CA CYS A 52 -5.32 9.98 6.64
C CYS A 52 -5.84 10.37 8.02
N GLY A 53 -5.45 9.67 9.09
CA GLY A 53 -5.90 9.93 10.46
C GLY A 53 -7.31 9.45 10.78
N LYS A 54 -8.05 8.86 9.82
CA LYS A 54 -9.42 8.35 10.04
C LYS A 54 -9.46 7.35 11.19
N GLU A 55 -10.29 7.61 12.19
CA GLU A 55 -10.55 6.68 13.27
C GLU A 55 -11.52 5.58 12.82
N THR A 56 -11.14 4.31 12.97
CA THR A 56 -11.96 3.16 12.60
C THR A 56 -11.42 1.87 13.22
N ARG A 57 -12.32 0.95 13.58
CA ARG A 57 -11.96 -0.41 14.02
C ARG A 57 -11.54 -1.32 12.86
N ARG A 58 -11.82 -0.91 11.62
CA ARG A 58 -11.51 -1.65 10.38
C ARG A 58 -10.26 -1.05 9.75
N LEU A 59 -9.10 -1.48 10.21
CA LEU A 59 -7.79 -1.12 9.66
C LEU A 59 -7.08 -2.34 9.09
N GLU A 60 -6.29 -2.10 8.05
CA GLU A 60 -5.50 -3.10 7.32
C GLU A 60 -4.02 -2.78 7.50
N ALA A 61 -3.21 -3.77 7.86
CA ALA A 61 -1.76 -3.57 7.98
C ALA A 61 -1.16 -3.50 6.57
N HIS A 62 -0.47 -2.40 6.28
CA HIS A 62 0.17 -2.12 5.00
C HIS A 62 1.68 -2.08 5.16
N GLU A 63 2.39 -2.71 4.23
CA GLU A 63 3.84 -2.73 4.16
C GLU A 63 4.35 -1.51 3.37
N PHE A 64 5.19 -0.70 4.00
CA PHE A 64 5.83 0.46 3.38
C PHE A 64 7.24 0.08 2.91
N TRP A 65 7.44 0.17 1.60
CA TRP A 65 8.63 -0.31 0.92
C TRP A 65 9.52 0.82 0.44
N GLY A 66 10.82 0.73 0.74
CA GLY A 66 11.88 1.47 0.07
C GLY A 66 12.40 0.71 -1.15
N TYR A 67 12.87 1.44 -2.16
CA TYR A 67 13.39 0.87 -3.39
C TYR A 67 14.78 1.46 -3.71
N ASP A 68 15.77 0.59 -3.81
CA ASP A 68 17.06 0.90 -4.43
C ASP A 68 16.99 0.47 -5.90
N ASP A 69 16.70 1.42 -6.78
CA ASP A 69 16.55 1.20 -8.22
C ASP A 69 17.87 0.83 -8.92
N ILE A 70 19.03 1.12 -8.31
CA ILE A 70 20.35 0.80 -8.88
C ILE A 70 20.68 -0.67 -8.61
N ASN A 71 20.53 -1.09 -7.35
CA ASN A 71 20.86 -2.46 -6.92
C ASN A 71 19.65 -3.41 -7.00
N HIS A 72 18.48 -2.90 -7.35
CA HIS A 72 17.20 -3.62 -7.41
C HIS A 72 16.86 -4.32 -6.09
N ILE A 73 16.91 -3.56 -4.99
CA ILE A 73 16.58 -4.03 -3.65
C ILE A 73 15.29 -3.35 -3.19
N GLN A 74 14.27 -4.16 -2.88
CA GLN A 74 13.05 -3.71 -2.23
C GLN A 74 13.20 -3.99 -0.73
N LYS A 75 13.21 -2.95 0.10
CA LYS A 75 13.42 -3.06 1.54
C LYS A 75 12.15 -2.67 2.32
N LEU A 76 11.73 -3.52 3.25
CA LEU A 76 10.61 -3.23 4.14
C LEU A 76 11.07 -2.22 5.18
N GLU A 77 10.58 -0.99 5.08
CA GLU A 77 10.97 0.09 5.99
C GLU A 77 10.04 0.17 7.20
N ALA A 78 8.73 -0.04 6.99
CA ALA A 78 7.75 0.01 8.05
C ALA A 78 6.50 -0.81 7.72
N ILE A 79 5.70 -1.07 8.76
CA ILE A 79 4.33 -1.56 8.63
C ILE A 79 3.46 -0.63 9.46
N HIS A 80 2.37 -0.13 8.87
CA HIS A 80 1.39 0.69 9.58
C HIS A 80 -0.03 0.28 9.25
N HIS A 81 -0.99 0.68 10.08
CA HIS A 81 -2.40 0.45 9.82
C HIS A 81 -3.02 1.54 8.95
N LEU A 82 -3.69 1.13 7.87
CA LEU A 82 -4.41 2.01 6.95
C LEU A 82 -5.92 1.73 6.98
N CYS A 83 -6.72 2.76 6.72
CA CYS A 83 -8.14 2.53 6.43
C CYS A 83 -8.29 1.92 5.03
N GLY A 84 -9.41 1.23 4.80
CA GLY A 84 -9.64 0.51 3.55
C GLY A 84 -9.49 1.37 2.28
N LEU A 85 -9.86 2.66 2.30
CA LEU A 85 -9.67 3.53 1.13
C LEU A 85 -8.21 3.92 0.91
N CYS A 86 -7.46 4.25 1.97
CA CYS A 86 -6.02 4.50 1.86
C CYS A 86 -5.28 3.26 1.34
N HIS A 87 -5.61 2.08 1.88
CA HIS A 87 -5.01 0.81 1.45
C HIS A 87 -5.36 0.47 -0.01
N LYS A 88 -6.62 0.69 -0.43
CA LYS A 88 -7.04 0.56 -1.84
C LYS A 88 -6.23 1.47 -2.78
N ILE A 89 -5.97 2.71 -2.38
CA ILE A 89 -5.18 3.68 -3.16
C ILE A 89 -3.71 3.26 -3.27
N LYS A 90 -3.12 2.72 -2.19
CA LYS A 90 -1.77 2.14 -2.26
C LYS A 90 -1.72 1.07 -3.35
N HIS A 91 -2.71 0.19 -3.39
CA HIS A 91 -2.80 -0.91 -4.36
C HIS A 91 -3.73 -0.63 -5.55
N ILE A 92 -3.70 0.59 -6.10
CA ILE A 92 -4.70 1.02 -7.09
C ILE A 92 -4.72 0.16 -8.36
N GLY A 93 -3.57 -0.40 -8.76
CA GLY A 93 -3.46 -1.29 -9.91
C GLY A 93 -4.35 -2.52 -9.77
N LEU A 94 -4.50 -3.08 -8.57
CA LEU A 94 -5.47 -4.14 -8.32
C LEU A 94 -6.90 -3.58 -8.38
N TRP A 95 -7.19 -2.54 -7.61
CA TRP A 95 -8.56 -2.12 -7.33
C TRP A 95 -9.27 -1.43 -8.50
N LEU A 96 -8.56 -0.64 -9.31
CA LEU A 96 -9.14 0.13 -10.41
C LEU A 96 -8.79 -0.42 -11.80
N HIS A 97 -7.80 -1.31 -11.91
CA HIS A 97 -7.28 -1.78 -13.20
C HIS A 97 -7.37 -3.30 -13.38
N THR A 98 -8.16 -3.99 -12.55
CA THR A 98 -8.51 -5.41 -12.73
C THR A 98 -10.02 -5.64 -12.59
N GLU A 99 -10.54 -6.67 -13.26
CA GLU A 99 -11.94 -7.07 -13.15
C GLU A 99 -12.31 -7.51 -11.73
N ASP A 100 -11.40 -8.21 -11.06
CA ASP A 100 -11.60 -8.65 -9.67
C ASP A 100 -11.68 -7.47 -8.71
N GLY A 101 -10.79 -6.48 -8.85
CA GLY A 101 -10.83 -5.25 -8.08
C GLY A 101 -12.15 -4.51 -8.27
N ALA A 102 -12.59 -4.34 -9.53
CA ALA A 102 -13.86 -3.69 -9.85
C ALA A 102 -15.06 -4.42 -9.23
N ARG A 103 -15.09 -5.76 -9.31
CA ARG A 103 -16.12 -6.60 -8.68
C ARG A 103 -16.12 -6.47 -7.15
N MET A 104 -14.94 -6.39 -6.52
CA MET A 104 -14.83 -6.22 -5.07
C MET A 104 -15.29 -4.83 -4.62
N LEU A 105 -14.97 -3.76 -5.36
CA LEU A 105 -15.48 -2.42 -5.07
C LEU A 105 -17.01 -2.38 -5.12
N GLN A 106 -17.62 -3.00 -6.14
CA GLN A 106 -19.08 -3.08 -6.25
C GLN A 106 -19.72 -3.79 -5.05
N LYS A 107 -19.13 -4.90 -4.58
CA LYS A 107 -19.58 -5.61 -3.37
C LYS A 107 -19.50 -4.75 -2.11
N GLU A 108 -18.46 -3.92 -2.02
CA GLU A 108 -18.29 -2.94 -0.94
C GLU A 108 -19.16 -1.67 -1.13
N ARG A 109 -19.95 -1.59 -2.22
CA ARG A 109 -20.73 -0.41 -2.62
C ARG A 109 -19.87 0.84 -2.78
N LEU A 110 -18.65 0.65 -3.28
CA LEU A 110 -17.71 1.72 -3.62
C LEU A 110 -17.59 1.86 -5.13
N THR A 111 -17.39 3.09 -5.57
CA THR A 111 -17.13 3.47 -6.95
C THR A 111 -15.67 3.87 -7.15
N LYS A 112 -15.24 4.02 -8.40
CA LYS A 112 -13.93 4.61 -8.72
C LYS A 112 -13.84 6.03 -8.16
N GLU A 113 -14.93 6.78 -8.25
CA GLU A 113 -15.04 8.16 -7.78
C GLU A 113 -14.85 8.26 -6.26
N ASP A 114 -15.30 7.29 -5.47
CA ASP A 114 -15.05 7.26 -4.03
C ASP A 114 -13.56 7.10 -3.70
N VAL A 115 -12.86 6.25 -4.45
CA VAL A 115 -11.42 6.02 -4.31
C VAL A 115 -10.65 7.29 -4.69
N VAL A 116 -10.96 7.87 -5.86
CA VAL A 116 -10.32 9.11 -6.33
C VAL A 116 -10.62 10.29 -5.41
N GLY A 117 -11.87 10.43 -4.97
CA GLY A 117 -12.30 11.47 -4.03
C GLY A 117 -11.58 11.35 -2.70
N HIS A 118 -11.33 10.14 -2.20
CA HIS A 118 -10.54 9.96 -0.98
C HIS A 118 -9.09 10.43 -1.15
N PHE A 119 -8.43 10.11 -2.27
CA PHE A 119 -7.08 10.64 -2.55
C PHE A 119 -7.07 12.18 -2.54
N CYS A 120 -8.00 12.79 -3.27
CA CYS A 120 -8.10 14.24 -3.39
C CYS A 120 -8.34 14.90 -2.03
N ASN A 121 -9.25 14.35 -1.22
CA ASN A 121 -9.53 14.87 0.12
C ASN A 121 -8.34 14.75 1.07
N VAL A 122 -7.61 13.63 1.06
CA VAL A 122 -6.45 13.42 1.94
C VAL A 122 -5.28 14.33 1.56
N ASN A 123 -5.09 14.56 0.26
CA ASN A 123 -4.00 15.37 -0.26
C ASN A 123 -4.36 16.85 -0.46
N SER A 124 -5.63 17.22 -0.24
CA SER A 124 -6.15 18.56 -0.56
C SER A 124 -5.81 19.00 -1.99
N CYS A 125 -5.95 18.08 -2.95
CA CYS A 125 -5.59 18.30 -4.35
C CYS A 125 -6.81 18.09 -5.27
N PRO A 126 -6.83 18.71 -6.45
CA PRO A 126 -7.87 18.47 -7.44
C PRO A 126 -7.67 17.10 -8.14
N LYS A 127 -8.70 16.66 -8.88
CA LYS A 127 -8.73 15.33 -9.53
C LYS A 127 -7.65 15.16 -10.59
N GLU A 128 -7.23 16.24 -11.23
CA GLU A 128 -6.17 16.25 -12.23
C GLU A 128 -4.84 15.79 -11.62
N ASP A 129 -4.58 16.14 -10.35
CA ASP A 129 -3.34 15.74 -9.67
C ASP A 129 -3.36 14.26 -9.28
N PHE A 130 -4.54 13.69 -8.99
CA PHE A 130 -4.68 12.24 -8.87
C PHE A 130 -4.27 11.52 -10.17
N HIS A 131 -4.75 12.00 -11.32
CA HIS A 131 -4.43 11.36 -12.61
C HIS A 131 -2.96 11.52 -12.98
N LYS A 132 -2.33 12.66 -12.66
CA LYS A 132 -0.87 12.82 -12.82
C LYS A 132 -0.12 11.82 -11.95
N HIS A 133 -0.49 11.71 -10.66
CA HIS A 133 0.13 10.78 -9.72
C HIS A 133 -0.06 9.32 -10.14
N GLU A 134 -1.24 8.97 -10.67
CA GLU A 134 -1.53 7.64 -11.21
C GLU A 134 -0.63 7.32 -12.41
N ASN A 135 -0.54 8.22 -13.39
CA ASN A 135 0.29 8.03 -14.57
C ASN A 135 1.78 7.89 -14.21
N GLU A 136 2.28 8.73 -13.28
CA GLU A 136 3.65 8.64 -12.79
C GLU A 136 3.91 7.32 -12.07
N ALA A 137 3.00 6.87 -11.21
CA ALA A 137 3.12 5.60 -10.52
C ALA A 137 3.17 4.40 -11.48
N PHE A 138 2.34 4.40 -12.53
CA PHE A 138 2.38 3.34 -13.55
C PHE A 138 3.64 3.38 -14.42
N LYS A 139 4.17 4.57 -14.71
CA LYS A 139 5.46 4.70 -15.41
C LYS A 139 6.59 4.09 -14.60
N VAL A 140 6.73 4.47 -13.33
CA VAL A 140 7.74 3.91 -12.42
C VAL A 140 7.55 2.40 -12.27
N TRP A 141 6.31 1.95 -12.10
CA TRP A 141 6.01 0.52 -12.01
C TRP A 141 6.45 -0.27 -13.25
N ASN A 142 6.20 0.27 -14.44
CA ASN A 142 6.59 -0.37 -15.70
C ASN A 142 8.12 -0.45 -15.82
N GLU A 143 8.82 0.63 -15.50
CA GLU A 143 10.30 0.65 -15.47
C GLU A 143 10.84 -0.39 -14.48
N ARG A 144 10.38 -0.37 -13.22
CA ARG A 144 10.84 -1.31 -12.19
C ARG A 144 10.52 -2.77 -12.51
N SER A 145 9.37 -3.03 -13.14
CA SER A 145 8.94 -4.38 -13.50
C SER A 145 9.78 -5.01 -14.61
N GLY A 146 10.65 -4.24 -15.27
CA GLY A 146 11.65 -4.75 -16.22
C GLY A 146 12.87 -5.40 -15.57
N HIS A 147 12.98 -5.40 -14.24
CA HIS A 147 14.15 -5.84 -13.51
C HIS A 147 13.84 -6.92 -12.48
N GLN A 148 14.83 -7.74 -12.13
CA GLN A 148 14.71 -8.72 -11.05
C GLN A 148 15.07 -8.09 -9.71
N TRP A 149 14.12 -8.11 -8.79
CA TRP A 149 14.26 -7.48 -7.47
C TRP A 149 14.58 -8.50 -6.37
N LYS A 150 15.46 -8.09 -5.45
CA LYS A 150 15.70 -8.81 -4.19
C LYS A 150 14.88 -8.16 -3.08
N GLN A 151 14.25 -8.98 -2.25
CA GLN A 151 13.50 -8.50 -1.09
C GLN A 151 14.30 -8.59 0.20
N ASP A 152 14.37 -7.46 0.88
CA ASP A 152 14.87 -7.36 2.23
C ASP A 152 13.75 -6.96 3.19
N PHE A 153 13.31 -7.89 4.01
CA PHE A 153 12.32 -7.62 5.06
C PHE A 153 12.93 -6.92 6.30
N GLY A 154 14.22 -6.59 6.29
CA GLY A 154 14.88 -5.84 7.36
C GLY A 154 14.72 -6.50 8.73
N GLY A 155 14.49 -5.66 9.75
CA GLY A 155 14.35 -6.09 11.15
C GLY A 155 13.14 -7.00 11.44
N TYR A 156 12.22 -7.14 10.48
CA TYR A 156 11.04 -8.00 10.63
C TYR A 156 11.32 -9.49 10.34
N LYS A 157 12.51 -9.85 9.84
CA LYS A 157 12.94 -11.26 9.65
C LYS A 157 13.32 -11.97 10.96
N ALA A 158 13.57 -11.24 12.05
CA ALA A 158 13.98 -11.81 13.34
C ALA A 158 12.86 -12.64 13.97
#